data_AF-A0A5M8IE38-F1
#
_entry.id   AF-A0A5M8IE38-F1
#
_cell.length_a   1.000
_cell.length_b   1.000
_cell.length_c   1.000
_cell.angle_alpha   90.00
_cell.angle_beta   90.00
_cell.angle_gamma   90.00
#
_symmetry.space_group_name_H-M   'P 1'
#
loop_
_entity.id
_entity.type
_entity.pdbx_description
1 polymer ?
#
loop_
_entity_poly.entity_id
_entity_poly.type
_entity_poly.pdbx_seq_one_letter_code
_entity_poly.pdbx_strand_id
1 'polypeptide(L)'
;MKKADFMKETRQQVDTINRHAGRRILAITGKTEQWDRSNGSVIRVDTNHVSTLSINWRSSFLAIGCDGKQSGINSYLAAHYPEHINNGQNIRYRIDYACLQDVLEYYANIPV
;
A
#
# COMPACT_ATOMS: atom_id res chain seq x y z
N MET A 1 12.09 8.35 1.80
CA MET A 1 11.55 8.37 0.43
C MET A 1 11.35 9.80 -0.04
N LYS A 2 11.92 10.18 -1.19
CA LYS A 2 11.60 11.46 -1.84
C LYS A 2 10.38 11.30 -2.74
N LYS A 3 9.62 12.38 -2.98
CA LYS A 3 8.44 12.34 -3.87
C LYS A 3 8.76 11.77 -5.26
N ALA A 4 9.85 12.21 -5.87
CA ALA A 4 10.28 11.78 -7.20
C ALA A 4 10.58 10.26 -7.27
N ASP A 5 10.96 9.68 -6.14
CA ASP A 5 11.31 8.26 -6.05
C ASP A 5 10.13 7.39 -5.59
N PHE A 6 8.99 7.98 -5.23
CA PHE A 6 7.86 7.27 -4.61
C PHE A 6 7.40 6.04 -5.41
N MET A 7 7.15 6.19 -6.70
CA MET A 7 6.72 5.08 -7.56
C MET A 7 7.82 4.02 -7.69
N LYS A 8 9.08 4.45 -7.85
CA LYS A 8 10.23 3.58 -8.03
C LYS A 8 10.51 2.76 -6.77
N GLU A 9 10.56 3.40 -5.60
CA GLU A 9 10.78 2.75 -4.31
C GLU A 9 9.64 1.77 -3.99
N THR A 10 8.37 2.17 -4.21
CA THR A 10 7.23 1.27 -4.00
C THR A 10 7.30 0.05 -4.93
N ARG A 11 7.66 0.25 -6.21
CA ARG A 11 7.85 -0.85 -7.17
C ARG A 11 8.95 -1.80 -6.72
N GLN A 12 10.08 -1.28 -6.28
CA GLN A 12 11.22 -2.10 -5.83
C GLN A 12 10.84 -2.99 -4.64
N GLN A 13 10.04 -2.48 -3.70
CA GLN A 13 9.53 -3.25 -2.57
C GLN A 13 8.56 -4.36 -3.02
N VAL A 14 7.62 -4.04 -3.92
CA VAL A 14 6.72 -5.03 -4.55
C VAL A 14 7.50 -6.12 -5.29
N ASP A 15 8.52 -5.76 -6.07
CA ASP A 15 9.35 -6.70 -6.81
C ASP A 15 10.16 -7.61 -5.88
N THR A 16 10.62 -7.08 -4.75
CA THR A 16 11.32 -7.84 -3.71
C THR A 16 10.41 -8.89 -3.09
N ILE A 17 9.18 -8.52 -2.72
CA ILE A 17 8.17 -9.44 -2.15
C ILE A 17 7.83 -10.55 -3.15
N ASN A 18 7.57 -10.20 -4.42
CA ASN A 18 7.28 -11.17 -5.46
C ASN A 18 8.45 -12.14 -5.69
N ARG A 19 9.69 -11.64 -5.67
CA ARG A 19 10.89 -12.47 -5.80
C ARG A 19 11.03 -13.45 -4.63
N HIS A 20 10.86 -12.98 -3.40
CA HIS A 20 10.90 -13.83 -2.20
C HIS A 20 9.82 -14.92 -2.22
N ALA A 21 8.62 -14.59 -2.74
CA ALA A 21 7.54 -15.54 -2.89
C ALA A 21 7.71 -16.54 -4.04
N GLY A 22 8.68 -16.32 -4.95
CA GLY A 22 8.87 -17.10 -6.17
C GLY A 22 7.72 -16.99 -7.18
N ARG A 23 6.77 -16.07 -6.97
CA ARG A 23 5.59 -15.84 -7.82
C ARG A 23 5.10 -14.41 -7.70
N ARG A 24 4.33 -13.95 -8.69
CA ARG A 24 3.74 -12.61 -8.67
C ARG A 24 2.50 -12.57 -7.77
N ILE A 25 2.61 -11.97 -6.59
CA ILE A 25 1.52 -11.77 -5.62
C ILE A 25 0.98 -10.35 -5.71
N LEU A 26 1.87 -9.35 -5.74
CA LEU A 26 1.52 -7.94 -5.76
C LEU A 26 1.80 -7.31 -7.13
N ALA A 27 1.01 -6.29 -7.47
CA ALA A 27 1.30 -5.41 -8.60
C ALA A 27 0.98 -3.96 -8.23
N ILE A 28 1.86 -3.03 -8.65
CA ILE A 28 1.50 -1.63 -8.64
C ILE A 28 0.52 -1.34 -9.78
N THR A 29 -0.45 -0.46 -9.55
CA THR A 29 -1.46 -0.05 -10.53
C THR A 29 -1.63 1.48 -10.53
N GLY A 30 -2.49 2.00 -11.40
CA GLY A 30 -2.68 3.43 -11.63
C GLY A 30 -1.74 3.98 -12.72
N LYS A 31 -2.16 5.09 -13.33
CA LYS A 31 -1.40 5.78 -14.38
C LYS A 31 -0.25 6.58 -13.77
N THR A 32 0.81 6.85 -14.53
CA THR A 32 1.97 7.64 -14.06
C THR A 32 1.56 8.98 -13.47
N GLU A 33 0.60 9.68 -14.08
CA GLU A 33 0.12 10.99 -13.60
C GLU A 33 -0.59 10.88 -12.24
N GLN A 34 -1.06 9.70 -11.85
CA GLN A 34 -1.60 9.42 -10.53
C GLN A 34 -0.47 9.41 -9.49
N TRP A 35 0.63 8.70 -9.81
CA TRP A 35 1.81 8.61 -8.96
C TRP A 35 2.52 9.96 -8.82
N ASP A 36 2.60 10.75 -9.89
CA ASP A 36 3.15 12.13 -9.86
C ASP A 36 2.36 13.06 -8.95
N ARG A 37 1.05 12.79 -8.81
CA ARG A 37 0.15 13.46 -7.86
C ARG A 37 0.17 12.83 -6.46
N SER A 38 1.20 12.03 -6.16
CA SER A 38 1.41 11.39 -4.86
C SER A 38 0.38 10.31 -4.51
N ASN A 39 -0.30 9.72 -5.50
CA ASN A 39 -1.35 8.73 -5.28
C ASN A 39 -0.94 7.39 -5.91
N GLY A 40 -0.36 6.51 -5.10
CA GLY A 40 0.01 5.16 -5.48
C GLY A 40 -1.07 4.14 -5.16
N SER A 41 -1.05 3.02 -5.87
CA SER A 41 -2.00 1.92 -5.66
C SER A 41 -1.31 0.59 -5.87
N VAL A 42 -1.58 -0.38 -5.00
CA VAL A 42 -1.08 -1.76 -5.07
C VAL A 42 -2.26 -2.73 -4.94
N ILE A 43 -2.28 -3.77 -5.75
CA ILE A 43 -3.30 -4.82 -5.74
C ILE A 43 -2.65 -6.19 -5.54
N ARG A 44 -3.43 -7.13 -5.02
CA ARG A 44 -3.09 -8.55 -5.08
C ARG A 44 -3.59 -9.13 -6.39
N VAL A 45 -2.67 -9.69 -7.19
CA VAL A 45 -2.99 -10.30 -8.49
C VAL A 45 -3.12 -11.82 -8.42
N ASP A 46 -2.76 -12.42 -7.29
CA ASP A 46 -2.87 -13.86 -7.04
C ASP A 46 -4.21 -14.27 -6.46
N THR A 47 -5.16 -13.34 -6.35
CA THR A 47 -6.50 -13.55 -5.80
C THR A 47 -7.55 -12.93 -6.71
N ASN A 48 -8.81 -13.36 -6.60
CA ASN A 48 -9.94 -12.75 -7.30
C ASN A 48 -10.51 -11.51 -6.59
N HIS A 49 -9.84 -11.00 -5.55
CA HIS A 49 -10.34 -9.88 -4.76
C HIS A 49 -10.03 -8.55 -5.40
N VAL A 50 -11.03 -7.67 -5.42
CA VAL A 50 -10.94 -6.30 -5.95
C VAL A 50 -10.55 -5.33 -4.82
N SER A 51 -9.59 -5.69 -3.98
CA SER A 51 -9.06 -4.81 -2.94
C SER A 51 -7.87 -4.02 -3.48
N THR A 52 -7.87 -2.71 -3.26
CA THR A 52 -6.77 -1.83 -3.65
C THR A 52 -6.17 -1.18 -2.42
N LEU A 53 -4.89 -1.47 -2.17
CA LEU A 53 -4.09 -0.76 -1.18
C LEU A 53 -3.66 0.58 -1.79
N SER A 54 -4.29 1.66 -1.34
CA SER A 54 -3.99 3.01 -1.78
C SER A 54 -2.97 3.66 -0.84
N ILE A 55 -1.92 4.24 -1.42
CA ILE A 55 -0.74 4.77 -0.75
C ILE A 55 -0.58 6.23 -1.17
N ASN A 56 -0.81 7.17 -0.27
CA ASN A 56 -0.67 8.60 -0.55
C ASN A 56 0.64 9.12 0.03
N TRP A 57 1.55 9.57 -0.84
CA TRP A 57 2.80 10.19 -0.39
C TRP A 57 2.53 11.58 0.21
N ARG A 58 3.04 11.83 1.41
CA ARG A 58 3.11 13.14 2.08
C ARG A 58 4.57 13.46 2.37
N SER A 59 4.89 14.71 2.69
CA SER A 59 6.28 15.16 2.89
C SER A 59 7.02 14.45 4.02
N SER A 60 6.31 13.94 5.02
CA SER A 60 6.90 13.31 6.20
C SER A 60 6.39 11.89 6.50
N PHE A 61 5.44 11.37 5.72
CA PHE A 61 4.84 10.05 5.95
C PHE A 61 4.09 9.54 4.70
N LEU A 62 3.56 8.32 4.77
CA LEU A 62 2.58 7.79 3.82
C LEU A 62 1.22 7.67 4.49
N ALA A 63 0.17 8.13 3.82
CA ALA A 63 -1.21 7.87 4.23
C ALA A 63 -1.68 6.60 3.48
N ILE A 64 -1.92 5.51 4.20
CA ILE A 64 -2.25 4.21 3.61
C ILE A 64 -3.61 3.73 4.06
N GLY A 65 -4.35 3.11 3.15
CA GLY A 65 -5.60 2.42 3.47
C GLY A 65 -6.06 1.54 2.33
N CYS A 66 -6.93 0.58 2.61
CA CYS A 66 -7.50 -0.25 1.56
C CYS A 66 -8.89 0.24 1.19
N ASP A 67 -9.07 0.48 -0.11
CA ASP A 67 -10.36 0.74 -0.72
C ASP A 67 -11.01 -0.63 -1.04
N GLY A 68 -12.18 -0.92 -0.48
CA GLY A 68 -12.92 -2.17 -0.68
C GLY A 68 -13.11 -3.04 0.56
N LYS A 69 -13.75 -4.20 0.40
CA LYS A 69 -14.24 -5.09 1.48
C LYS A 69 -13.14 -6.01 2.04
N GLN A 70 -11.94 -5.49 2.33
CA GLN A 70 -10.88 -6.22 3.03
C GLN A 70 -10.66 -5.67 4.44
N SER A 71 -11.23 -6.35 5.42
CA SER A 71 -11.08 -6.04 6.85
C SER A 71 -9.67 -6.32 7.36
N GLY A 72 -8.94 -7.28 6.78
CA GLY A 72 -7.65 -7.74 7.29
C GLY A 72 -6.57 -6.67 7.33
N ILE A 73 -6.37 -5.92 6.23
CA ILE A 73 -5.33 -4.89 6.16
C ILE A 73 -5.68 -3.66 6.99
N ASN A 74 -6.92 -3.18 6.93
CA ASN A 74 -7.32 -1.99 7.69
C ASN A 74 -7.29 -2.26 9.20
N SER A 75 -7.58 -3.49 9.65
CA SER A 75 -7.43 -3.89 11.05
C SER A 75 -5.96 -3.94 11.47
N TYR A 76 -5.09 -4.50 10.62
CA TYR A 76 -3.64 -4.48 10.84
C TYR A 76 -3.11 -3.05 10.95
N LEU A 77 -3.52 -2.18 10.02
CA LEU A 77 -3.11 -0.78 10.02
C LEU A 77 -3.57 -0.06 11.29
N ALA A 78 -4.81 -0.27 11.73
CA ALA A 78 -5.34 0.31 12.97
C ALA A 78 -4.58 -0.12 14.23
N ALA A 79 -4.15 -1.40 14.28
CA ALA A 79 -3.44 -1.95 15.43
C ALA A 79 -1.98 -1.48 15.52
N HIS A 80 -1.32 -1.23 14.38
CA HIS A 80 0.11 -0.91 14.32
C HIS A 80 0.39 0.58 14.11
N TYR A 81 -0.56 1.33 13.54
CA TYR A 81 -0.40 2.73 13.18
C TYR A 81 -1.63 3.52 13.66
N PRO A 82 -1.69 3.90 14.94
CA PRO A 82 -2.89 4.51 15.53
C PRO A 82 -3.19 5.91 14.97
N GLU A 83 -2.17 6.61 14.48
CA GLU A 83 -2.36 7.89 13.81
C GLU A 83 -3.04 7.71 12.46
N HIS A 84 -4.18 8.38 12.27
CA HIS A 84 -4.95 8.29 11.04
C HIS A 84 -5.57 9.64 10.64
N ILE A 85 -5.89 9.74 9.36
CA ILE A 85 -6.59 10.86 8.74
C ILE A 85 -7.91 10.32 8.18
N ASN A 86 -9.02 10.95 8.55
CA ASN A 86 -10.31 10.62 7.97
C ASN A 86 -10.46 11.34 6.62
N ASN A 87 -10.56 10.59 5.52
CA ASN A 87 -10.77 11.14 4.19
C ASN A 87 -12.21 10.85 3.70
N GLY A 88 -13.19 11.34 4.47
CA GLY A 88 -14.62 11.19 4.18
C GLY A 88 -15.14 9.76 4.35
N GLN A 89 -14.83 8.86 3.40
CA GLN A 89 -15.34 7.49 3.36
C GLN A 89 -14.33 6.43 3.82
N ASN A 90 -13.03 6.75 3.81
CA ASN A 90 -11.96 5.79 4.14
C ASN A 90 -11.00 6.37 5.17
N ILE A 91 -10.56 5.51 6.11
CA ILE A 91 -9.50 5.81 7.08
C ILE A 91 -8.15 5.63 6.37
N ARG A 92 -7.28 6.64 6.51
CA ARG A 92 -5.89 6.59 6.02
C ARG A 92 -4.96 6.63 7.22
N TYR A 93 -4.26 5.53 7.45
CA TYR A 93 -3.29 5.41 8.54
C TYR A 93 -1.97 6.04 8.13
N ARG A 94 -1.39 6.81 9.03
CA ARG A 94 -0.09 7.42 8.84
C ARG A 94 0.99 6.40 9.18
N ILE A 95 1.84 6.10 8.20
CA ILE A 95 3.00 5.24 8.39
C ILE A 95 4.29 5.97 8.01
N ASP A 96 5.38 5.62 8.68
CA ASP A 96 6.71 6.04 8.25
C ASP A 96 7.13 5.31 6.98
N TYR A 97 8.00 5.94 6.18
CA TYR A 97 8.48 5.33 4.93
C TYR A 97 9.17 3.98 5.15
N ALA A 98 9.82 3.81 6.30
CA ALA A 98 10.52 2.56 6.66
C ALA A 98 9.54 1.39 6.82
N CYS A 99 8.29 1.66 7.19
CA CYS A 99 7.27 0.64 7.46
C CYS A 99 6.51 0.19 6.20
N LEU A 100 6.78 0.80 5.03
CA LEU A 100 6.06 0.45 3.80
C LEU A 100 6.25 -1.03 3.43
N GLN A 101 7.47 -1.56 3.61
CA GLN A 101 7.77 -2.95 3.32
C GLN A 101 6.91 -3.88 4.18
N ASP A 102 6.83 -3.65 5.49
CA ASP A 102 6.04 -4.46 6.43
C ASP A 102 4.55 -4.45 6.06
N VAL A 103 4.01 -3.29 5.69
CA VAL A 103 2.62 -3.16 5.25
C VAL A 103 2.37 -3.94 3.95
N LEU A 104 3.28 -3.85 2.97
CA LEU A 104 3.16 -4.58 1.72
C LEU A 104 3.30 -6.09 1.92
N GLU A 105 4.21 -6.52 2.79
CA GLU A 105 4.38 -7.94 3.16
C GLU A 105 3.16 -8.49 3.87
N TYR A 106 2.60 -7.75 4.83
CA TYR A 106 1.34 -8.15 5.45
C TYR A 106 0.23 -8.24 4.39
N TYR A 107 0.08 -7.21 3.54
CA TYR A 107 -0.93 -7.17 2.49
C TYR A 107 -0.83 -8.39 1.54
N ALA A 108 0.37 -8.78 1.15
CA ALA A 108 0.64 -9.96 0.32
C ALA A 108 0.18 -11.29 0.95
N ASN A 109 0.13 -11.36 2.29
CA ASN A 109 -0.12 -12.58 3.04
C ASN A 109 -1.49 -12.63 3.74
N ILE A 110 -2.35 -11.63 3.54
CA ILE A 110 -3.70 -11.64 4.14
C ILE A 110 -4.45 -12.91 3.71
N PRO A 111 -5.02 -13.67 4.66
CA PRO A 111 -5.89 -14.80 4.33
C PRO A 111 -7.03 -14.35 3.43
N VAL A 112 -7.27 -15.14 2.39
CA VAL A 112 -8.26 -14.88 1.34
C VAL A 112 -9.58 -15.57 1.69
#